data_AF-A0A5F4VSU8-F1
#
_entry.id   AF-A0A5F4VSU8-F1
#
_cell.length_a   1.000
_cell.length_b   1.000
_cell.length_c   1.000
_cell.angle_alpha   90.00
_cell.angle_beta   90.00
_cell.angle_gamma   90.00
#
_symmetry.space_group_name_H-M   'P 1'
#
loop_
_entity.id
_entity.type
_entity.pdbx_description
1 polymer ?
#
loop_
_entity_poly.entity_id
_entity_poly.type
_entity_poly.pdbx_seq_one_letter_code
_entity_poly.pdbx_strand_id
1 'polypeptide(L)'
;MVSLSGPRDSPASAPKVLELQALNCLLHSWKVLERSMCSRGWFWCLALELLLLHLLVLATSIQGDSVEVINAVSGGNVTLSISESLPENLQGITWFYTYNLKIADWDVRRLRYYENRFKGRVRLDAQSGVLYMSNVQKEDANIYIFRVLKETMFEQEWTVRLQVFDPVPKPDIKIEKTAKVEDDCYLKLSCVIPDESVNYTWYGDKGPFPKEFQSGVLETTLKSQDYSRCYTCQVSNPVSSENDTVCFSPPCTLVRSFAVEWIASWLVITVPTILGLLFT
;
A
#
# COMPACT_ATOMS: atom_id res chain seq x y z
N MET A 1 40.72 -16.30 -13.19
CA MET A 1 40.00 -16.51 -11.91
C MET A 1 38.61 -15.94 -12.07
N VAL A 2 37.65 -16.80 -12.40
CA VAL A 2 36.23 -16.44 -12.52
C VAL A 2 35.59 -16.76 -11.17
N SER A 3 35.03 -15.74 -10.52
CA SER A 3 34.32 -15.87 -9.24
C SER A 3 32.83 -15.92 -9.55
N LEU A 4 32.20 -17.07 -9.33
CA LEU A 4 30.75 -17.26 -9.42
C LEU A 4 30.16 -17.12 -8.02
N SER A 5 29.60 -15.95 -7.72
CA SER A 5 28.76 -15.72 -6.55
C SER A 5 27.35 -16.24 -6.82
N GLY A 6 26.94 -17.27 -6.10
CA GLY A 6 25.55 -17.75 -6.06
C GLY A 6 24.62 -16.78 -5.30
N PRO A 7 23.30 -16.86 -5.54
CA PRO A 7 22.34 -15.93 -4.94
C PRO A 7 22.12 -16.22 -3.45
N ARG A 8 22.01 -15.12 -2.68
CA ARG A 8 21.59 -15.10 -1.27
C ARG A 8 20.07 -15.18 -1.22
N ASP A 9 19.54 -16.33 -0.84
CA ASP A 9 18.12 -16.47 -0.52
C ASP A 9 17.79 -15.73 0.78
N SER A 10 16.79 -14.85 0.70
CA SER A 10 16.20 -14.15 1.85
C SER A 10 15.17 -15.05 2.56
N PRO A 11 15.03 -14.99 3.89
CA PRO A 11 14.12 -15.85 4.63
C PRO A 11 12.73 -15.19 4.70
N ALA A 12 11.84 -15.50 3.76
CA ALA A 12 10.45 -15.03 3.80
C ALA A 12 9.40 -16.16 3.67
N SER A 13 9.82 -17.43 3.62
CA SER A 13 8.91 -18.59 3.45
C SER A 13 8.89 -19.58 4.63
N ALA A 14 9.70 -19.36 5.66
CA ALA A 14 9.85 -20.30 6.78
C ALA A 14 8.60 -20.50 7.68
N PRO A 15 7.73 -19.51 7.98
CA PRO A 15 6.67 -19.74 8.96
C PRO A 15 5.55 -20.65 8.42
N LYS A 16 5.25 -20.62 7.12
CA LYS A 16 4.17 -21.42 6.51
C LYS A 16 4.49 -22.92 6.40
N VAL A 17 5.76 -23.28 6.23
CA VAL A 17 6.17 -24.69 6.07
C VAL A 17 6.16 -25.43 7.42
N LEU A 18 6.55 -24.73 8.50
CA LEU A 18 6.53 -25.27 9.87
C LEU A 18 5.10 -25.52 10.38
N GLU A 19 4.14 -24.64 10.05
CA GLU A 19 2.72 -24.82 10.41
C GLU A 19 2.10 -26.05 9.72
N LEU A 20 2.39 -26.27 8.43
CA LEU A 20 1.87 -27.42 7.67
C LEU A 20 2.44 -28.76 8.17
N GLN A 21 3.70 -28.80 8.58
CA GLN A 21 4.30 -30.01 9.14
C GLN A 21 3.74 -30.34 10.54
N ALA A 22 3.53 -29.33 11.38
CA ALA A 22 2.90 -29.50 12.69
C ALA A 22 1.46 -30.04 12.56
N LEU A 23 0.66 -29.49 11.63
CA LEU A 23 -0.70 -29.95 11.33
C LEU A 23 -0.73 -31.42 10.88
N ASN A 24 0.19 -31.84 10.00
CA ASN A 24 0.26 -33.21 9.53
C ASN A 24 0.65 -34.21 10.64
N CYS A 25 1.57 -33.83 11.54
CA CYS A 25 1.91 -34.65 12.69
C CYS A 25 0.72 -34.82 13.64
N LEU A 26 0.01 -33.73 13.95
CA LEU A 26 -1.19 -33.76 14.80
C LEU A 26 -2.29 -34.64 14.20
N LEU A 27 -2.52 -34.56 12.88
CA LEU A 27 -3.50 -35.38 12.17
C LEU A 27 -3.14 -36.87 12.18
N HIS A 28 -1.84 -37.20 12.16
CA HIS A 28 -1.39 -38.59 12.21
C HIS A 28 -1.54 -39.18 13.62
N SER A 29 -1.13 -38.43 14.65
CA SER A 29 -1.32 -38.81 16.06
C SER A 29 -2.80 -38.98 16.42
N TRP A 30 -3.67 -38.13 15.85
CA TRP A 30 -5.11 -38.23 15.99
C TRP A 30 -5.67 -39.58 15.49
N LYS A 31 -5.32 -39.96 14.26
CA LYS A 31 -5.81 -41.22 13.64
C LYS A 31 -5.41 -42.46 14.42
N VAL A 32 -4.28 -42.42 15.13
CA VAL A 32 -3.81 -43.52 15.98
C VAL A 32 -4.63 -43.60 17.27
N LEU A 33 -4.90 -42.46 17.91
CA LEU A 33 -5.72 -42.36 19.11
C LEU A 33 -7.19 -42.76 18.85
N GLU A 34 -7.74 -42.34 17.71
CA GLU A 34 -9.10 -42.69 17.27
C GLU A 34 -9.30 -44.21 17.18
N ARG A 35 -8.38 -44.91 16.50
CA ARG A 35 -8.42 -46.38 16.39
C ARG A 35 -8.28 -47.08 17.74
N SER A 36 -7.47 -46.53 18.64
CA SER A 36 -7.25 -47.10 19.97
C SER A 36 -8.43 -46.90 20.93
N MET A 37 -9.10 -45.76 20.86
CA MET A 37 -10.19 -45.43 21.79
C MET A 37 -11.52 -45.98 21.28
N CYS A 38 -11.72 -46.02 19.96
CA CYS A 38 -12.92 -46.59 19.37
C CYS A 38 -13.04 -48.10 19.52
N SER A 39 -11.92 -48.81 19.59
CA SER A 39 -11.91 -50.25 19.87
C SER A 39 -12.27 -50.59 21.33
N ARG A 40 -12.28 -49.61 22.23
CA ARG A 40 -12.65 -49.78 23.66
C ARG A 40 -14.13 -49.51 23.96
N GLY A 41 -14.91 -49.03 22.98
CA GLY A 41 -16.37 -48.88 23.09
C GLY A 41 -16.90 -47.58 22.48
N TRP A 42 -18.16 -47.60 22.02
CA TRP A 42 -18.77 -46.50 21.26
C TRP A 42 -18.80 -45.16 22.00
N PHE A 43 -19.01 -45.17 23.32
CA PHE A 43 -18.98 -43.96 24.15
C PHE A 43 -17.62 -43.23 24.12
N TRP A 44 -16.51 -43.97 23.98
CA TRP A 44 -15.16 -43.41 23.90
C TRP A 44 -14.85 -42.82 22.51
N CYS A 45 -15.43 -43.35 21.44
CA CYS A 45 -15.37 -42.72 20.11
C CYS A 45 -16.01 -41.34 20.11
N LEU A 46 -17.26 -41.26 20.60
CA LEU A 46 -18.05 -40.04 20.53
C LEU A 46 -17.41 -38.92 21.37
N ALA A 47 -16.88 -39.26 22.55
CA ALA A 47 -16.16 -38.32 23.40
C ALA A 47 -14.90 -37.78 22.71
N LEU A 48 -14.19 -38.63 21.96
CA LEU A 48 -13.01 -38.24 21.21
C LEU A 48 -13.38 -37.35 20.02
N GLU A 49 -14.36 -37.72 19.20
CA GLU A 49 -14.86 -36.88 18.09
C GLU A 49 -15.37 -35.50 18.57
N LEU A 50 -16.05 -35.43 19.72
CA LEU A 50 -16.46 -34.18 20.36
C LEU A 50 -15.27 -33.31 20.79
N LEU A 51 -14.21 -33.94 21.33
CA LEU A 51 -12.96 -33.26 21.68
C LEU A 51 -12.26 -32.69 20.44
N LEU A 52 -12.26 -33.45 19.33
CA LEU A 52 -11.74 -32.99 18.05
C LEU A 52 -12.54 -31.79 17.53
N LEU A 53 -13.86 -31.86 17.59
CA LEU A 53 -14.73 -30.77 17.17
C LEU A 53 -14.44 -29.51 17.99
N HIS A 54 -14.28 -29.64 19.31
CA HIS A 54 -13.87 -28.54 20.18
C HIS A 54 -12.48 -27.99 19.81
N LEU A 55 -11.50 -28.86 19.53
CA LEU A 55 -10.15 -28.47 19.09
C LEU A 55 -10.16 -27.77 17.72
N LEU A 56 -10.98 -28.23 16.76
CA LEU A 56 -11.17 -27.56 15.48
C LEU A 56 -11.84 -26.20 15.64
N VAL A 57 -12.86 -26.09 16.51
CA VAL A 57 -13.51 -24.81 16.82
C VAL A 57 -12.52 -23.83 17.47
N LEU A 58 -11.65 -24.30 18.38
CA LEU A 58 -10.55 -23.48 18.92
C LEU A 58 -9.54 -23.10 17.83
N ALA A 59 -9.18 -24.01 16.93
CA ALA A 59 -8.23 -23.73 15.84
C ALA A 59 -8.79 -22.72 14.82
N THR A 60 -10.11 -22.69 14.59
CA THR A 60 -10.76 -21.67 13.77
C THR A 60 -10.82 -20.28 14.42
N SER A 61 -10.49 -20.15 15.71
CA SER A 61 -10.38 -18.84 16.38
C SER A 61 -9.03 -18.15 16.15
N ILE A 62 -8.07 -18.82 15.49
CA ILE A 62 -6.85 -18.18 14.98
C ILE A 62 -7.22 -17.51 13.65
N GLN A 63 -8.10 -16.52 13.72
CA GLN A 63 -8.31 -15.59 12.64
C GLN A 63 -7.02 -14.78 12.57
N GLY A 64 -6.19 -15.06 11.57
CA GLY A 64 -4.95 -14.31 11.36
C GLY A 64 -5.28 -12.83 11.35
N ASP A 65 -4.87 -12.13 12.41
CA ASP A 65 -5.19 -10.74 12.64
C ASP A 65 -4.67 -9.93 11.45
N SER A 66 -5.58 -9.44 10.62
CA SER A 66 -5.23 -8.63 9.46
C SER A 66 -4.82 -7.27 9.99
N VAL A 67 -3.51 -7.07 10.19
CA VAL A 67 -2.94 -5.80 10.64
C VAL A 67 -3.48 -4.66 9.78
N GLU A 68 -4.14 -3.70 10.41
CA GLU A 68 -4.70 -2.53 9.73
C GLU A 68 -3.56 -1.71 9.12
N VAL A 69 -3.64 -1.38 7.82
CA VAL A 69 -2.60 -0.61 7.11
C VAL A 69 -3.12 0.79 6.80
N ILE A 70 -2.41 1.80 7.28
CA ILE A 70 -2.71 3.21 7.05
C ILE A 70 -1.59 3.82 6.21
N ASN A 71 -1.95 4.47 5.10
CA ASN A 71 -1.02 5.15 4.21
C ASN A 71 -1.07 6.66 4.46
N ALA A 72 0.10 7.29 4.60
CA ALA A 72 0.22 8.73 4.85
C ALA A 72 1.21 9.38 3.87
N VAL A 73 0.96 10.66 3.56
CA VAL A 73 1.87 11.51 2.82
C VAL A 73 2.91 12.10 3.77
N SER A 74 4.19 12.03 3.40
CA SER A 74 5.29 12.66 4.12
C SER A 74 5.07 14.18 4.27
N GLY A 75 5.38 14.72 5.45
CA GLY A 75 5.08 16.09 5.88
C GLY A 75 3.60 16.36 6.21
N GLY A 76 2.70 15.41 5.94
CA GLY A 76 1.26 15.53 6.19
C GLY A 76 0.86 15.17 7.63
N ASN A 77 -0.46 15.02 7.82
CA ASN A 77 -1.06 14.56 9.07
C ASN A 77 -1.69 13.18 8.88
N VAL A 78 -1.66 12.35 9.92
CA VAL A 78 -2.30 11.03 9.93
C VAL A 78 -3.07 10.81 11.21
N THR A 79 -4.12 10.01 11.11
CA THR A 79 -4.92 9.56 12.24
C THR A 79 -4.71 8.06 12.38
N LEU A 80 -4.23 7.62 13.54
CA LEU A 80 -4.16 6.21 13.89
C LEU A 80 -5.34 5.87 14.80
N SER A 81 -6.14 4.92 14.35
CA SER A 81 -7.34 4.43 15.03
C SER A 81 -7.40 2.92 14.92
N ILE A 82 -8.26 2.32 15.74
CA ILE A 82 -8.66 0.91 15.59
C ILE A 82 -10.10 0.87 15.07
N SER A 83 -10.45 -0.21 14.39
CA SER A 83 -11.80 -0.42 13.86
C SER A 83 -12.84 -0.79 14.94
N GLU A 84 -12.40 -1.15 16.15
CA GLU A 84 -13.26 -1.52 17.28
C GLU A 84 -13.57 -0.33 18.20
N SER A 85 -14.79 -0.31 18.77
CA SER A 85 -15.14 0.65 19.82
C SER A 85 -14.45 0.31 21.14
N LEU A 86 -14.07 1.34 21.90
CA LEU A 86 -13.48 1.14 23.22
C LEU A 86 -14.46 0.46 24.20
N PRO A 87 -13.95 -0.41 25.09
CA PRO A 87 -14.78 -1.02 26.13
C PRO A 87 -15.27 0.02 27.15
N GLU A 88 -16.47 -0.18 27.70
CA GLU A 88 -17.05 0.74 28.70
C GLU A 88 -16.24 0.77 30.02
N ASN A 89 -15.66 -0.36 30.42
CA ASN A 89 -14.86 -0.51 31.65
C ASN A 89 -13.37 -0.21 31.43
N LEU A 90 -13.10 0.94 30.82
CA LEU A 90 -11.76 1.40 30.48
C LEU A 90 -11.04 1.98 31.71
N GLN A 91 -9.88 1.42 32.05
CA GLN A 91 -9.00 1.96 33.09
C GLN A 91 -7.88 2.82 32.49
N GLY A 92 -7.37 2.45 31.31
CA GLY A 92 -6.32 3.20 30.66
C GLY A 92 -6.10 2.83 29.20
N ILE A 93 -5.46 3.75 28.49
CA ILE A 93 -5.12 3.65 27.07
C ILE A 93 -3.63 3.94 26.91
N THR A 94 -2.95 3.21 26.03
CA THR A 94 -1.58 3.53 25.64
C THR A 94 -1.35 3.30 24.15
N TRP A 95 -0.64 4.24 23.52
CA TRP A 95 -0.03 4.04 22.21
C TRP A 95 1.47 3.80 22.32
N PHE A 96 1.97 2.83 21.57
CA PHE A 96 3.39 2.56 21.39
C PHE A 96 3.81 2.66 19.92
N TYR A 97 5.04 3.10 19.70
CA TYR A 97 5.79 2.90 18.47
C TYR A 97 6.65 1.66 18.66
N THR A 98 6.35 0.59 17.92
CA THR A 98 6.87 -0.77 18.23
C THR A 98 6.56 -1.20 19.67
N TYR A 99 7.07 -2.34 20.13
CA TYR A 99 6.86 -2.78 21.52
C TYR A 99 7.67 -1.99 22.57
N ASN A 100 8.60 -1.13 22.15
CA ASN A 100 9.65 -0.61 23.03
C ASN A 100 9.48 0.87 23.40
N LEU A 101 8.67 1.64 22.66
CA LEU A 101 8.62 3.09 22.81
C LEU A 101 7.19 3.56 23.03
N LYS A 102 6.87 3.92 24.28
CA LYS A 102 5.58 4.49 24.65
C LYS A 102 5.47 5.92 24.13
N ILE A 103 4.41 6.23 23.37
CA ILE A 103 4.18 7.54 22.74
C ILE A 103 3.39 8.44 23.70
N ALA A 104 2.19 7.97 24.06
CA ALA A 104 1.25 8.68 24.91
C ALA A 104 0.38 7.67 25.67
N ASP A 105 -0.05 8.04 26.86
CA ASP A 105 -1.05 7.29 27.61
C ASP A 105 -2.09 8.19 28.25
N TRP A 106 -3.21 7.56 28.58
CA TRP A 106 -4.21 8.09 29.46
C TRP A 106 -4.47 7.05 30.54
N ASP A 107 -4.12 7.37 31.78
CA ASP A 107 -4.27 6.47 32.93
C ASP A 107 -4.72 7.28 34.15
N VAL A 108 -5.69 6.75 34.90
CA VAL A 108 -6.32 7.40 36.07
C VAL A 108 -6.65 8.89 35.79
N ARG A 109 -7.34 9.15 34.67
CA ARG A 109 -7.73 10.50 34.21
C ARG A 109 -6.55 11.45 33.92
N ARG A 110 -5.32 10.95 33.81
CA ARG A 110 -4.13 11.76 33.52
C ARG A 110 -3.57 11.39 32.15
N LEU A 111 -3.57 12.37 31.27
CA LEU A 111 -2.92 12.28 29.96
C LEU A 111 -1.42 12.53 30.10
N ARG A 112 -0.57 11.69 29.49
CA ARG A 112 0.87 11.88 29.46
C ARG A 112 1.42 11.68 28.06
N TYR A 113 2.44 12.46 27.74
CA TYR A 113 3.22 12.36 26.52
C TYR A 113 4.67 12.12 26.92
N TYR A 114 5.30 11.12 26.32
CA TYR A 114 6.65 10.71 26.67
C TYR A 114 7.70 11.51 25.92
N GLU A 115 8.88 11.69 26.51
CA GLU A 115 9.99 12.43 25.91
C GLU A 115 10.66 11.59 24.81
N ASN A 116 10.18 11.77 23.58
CA ASN A 116 10.68 11.08 22.39
C ASN A 116 10.32 11.90 21.14
N ARG A 117 10.70 11.40 19.96
CA ARG A 117 10.51 12.08 18.66
C ARG A 117 9.05 12.38 18.28
N PHE A 118 8.07 11.79 18.96
CA PHE A 118 6.64 12.04 18.72
C PHE A 118 6.09 13.18 19.60
N LYS A 119 6.80 13.55 20.68
CA LYS A 119 6.37 14.63 21.57
C LYS A 119 6.21 15.93 20.79
N GLY A 120 5.08 16.61 21.02
CA GLY A 120 4.73 17.85 20.30
C GLY A 120 4.18 17.63 18.88
N ARG A 121 4.26 16.42 18.33
CA ARG A 121 3.66 16.03 17.04
C ARG A 121 2.40 15.19 17.18
N VAL A 122 2.11 14.67 18.36
CA VAL A 122 0.95 13.80 18.61
C VAL A 122 -0.05 14.39 19.58
N ARG A 123 -1.32 14.03 19.39
CA ARG A 123 -2.42 14.28 20.31
C ARG A 123 -3.24 13.01 20.47
N LEU A 124 -3.40 12.54 21.70
CA LEU A 124 -4.26 11.40 22.02
C LEU A 124 -5.65 11.91 22.45
N ASP A 125 -6.69 11.41 21.78
CA ASP A 125 -8.06 11.53 22.27
C ASP A 125 -8.38 10.36 23.19
N ALA A 126 -8.50 10.63 24.48
CA ALA A 126 -8.78 9.61 25.49
C ALA A 126 -10.21 9.05 25.44
N GLN A 127 -11.15 9.73 24.79
CA GLN A 127 -12.53 9.26 24.68
C GLN A 127 -12.69 8.20 23.58
N SER A 128 -11.98 8.37 22.47
CA SER A 128 -12.06 7.49 21.30
C SER A 128 -10.84 6.57 21.17
N GLY A 129 -9.74 6.86 21.85
CA GLY A 129 -8.46 6.16 21.71
C GLY A 129 -7.65 6.58 20.47
N VAL A 130 -8.16 7.52 19.68
CA VAL A 130 -7.54 7.97 18.44
C VAL A 130 -6.26 8.76 18.70
N LEU A 131 -5.18 8.42 17.99
CA LEU A 131 -3.92 9.16 18.00
C LEU A 131 -3.79 10.00 16.72
N TYR A 132 -3.87 11.31 16.87
CA TYR A 132 -3.58 12.25 15.79
C TYR A 132 -2.10 12.55 15.77
N MET A 133 -1.47 12.46 14.59
CA MET A 133 -0.05 12.76 14.40
C MET A 133 0.12 13.76 13.25
N SER A 134 0.91 14.80 13.47
CA SER A 134 1.23 15.83 12.49
C SER A 134 2.68 15.78 12.02
N ASN A 135 2.94 16.35 10.85
CA ASN A 135 4.26 16.40 10.23
C ASN A 135 4.93 15.01 10.21
N VAL A 136 4.19 14.02 9.68
CA VAL A 136 4.59 12.62 9.58
C VAL A 136 5.80 12.51 8.66
N GLN A 137 6.85 11.83 9.09
CA GLN A 137 8.06 11.63 8.28
C GLN A 137 8.16 10.19 7.78
N LYS A 138 8.98 9.95 6.75
CA LYS A 138 9.24 8.59 6.24
C LYS A 138 9.71 7.64 7.35
N GLU A 139 10.50 8.14 8.30
CA GLU A 139 11.03 7.37 9.43
C GLU A 139 9.96 7.03 10.48
N ASP A 140 8.78 7.63 10.39
CA ASP A 140 7.60 7.30 11.21
C ASP A 140 6.86 6.05 10.71
N ALA A 141 7.15 5.56 9.51
CA ALA A 141 6.62 4.30 9.00
C ALA A 141 7.08 3.13 9.88
N ASN A 142 6.13 2.51 10.59
CA ASN A 142 6.37 1.32 11.39
C ASN A 142 5.03 0.72 11.86
N ILE A 143 5.12 -0.29 12.71
CA ILE A 143 4.02 -0.84 13.49
C ILE A 143 3.81 0.02 14.74
N TYR A 144 2.58 0.44 14.94
CA TYR A 144 2.07 1.10 16.12
C TYR A 144 1.14 0.16 16.86
N ILE A 145 1.21 0.20 18.18
CA ILE A 145 0.49 -0.72 19.05
C ILE A 145 -0.41 0.08 19.96
N PHE A 146 -1.69 -0.24 19.90
CA PHE A 146 -2.70 0.34 20.76
C PHE A 146 -3.08 -0.65 21.84
N ARG A 147 -2.99 -0.22 23.10
CA ARG A 147 -3.30 -1.05 24.27
C ARG A 147 -4.35 -0.41 25.14
N VAL A 148 -5.29 -1.23 25.56
CA VAL A 148 -6.37 -0.86 26.46
C VAL A 148 -6.28 -1.72 27.71
N LEU A 149 -6.15 -1.07 28.86
CA LEU A 149 -6.27 -1.69 30.18
C LEU A 149 -7.72 -1.59 30.64
N LYS A 150 -8.35 -2.74 30.91
CA LYS A 150 -9.70 -2.82 31.49
C LYS A 150 -9.63 -2.88 33.01
N GLU A 151 -10.72 -2.53 33.69
CA GLU A 151 -10.83 -2.64 35.16
C GLU A 151 -10.54 -4.04 35.72
N THR A 152 -10.74 -5.09 34.90
CA THR A 152 -10.41 -6.49 35.24
C THR A 152 -8.91 -6.79 35.24
N MET A 153 -8.05 -5.78 35.02
CA MET A 153 -6.61 -5.90 34.79
C MET A 153 -6.24 -6.68 33.52
N PHE A 154 -7.21 -6.92 32.64
CA PHE A 154 -6.97 -7.51 31.32
C PHE A 154 -6.54 -6.44 30.31
N GLU A 155 -5.47 -6.72 29.56
CA GLU A 155 -4.97 -5.84 28.50
C GLU A 155 -5.40 -6.40 27.13
N GLN A 156 -6.03 -5.54 26.32
CA GLN A 156 -6.33 -5.83 24.92
C GLN A 156 -5.39 -5.01 24.04
N GLU A 157 -4.85 -5.65 23.00
CA GLU A 157 -3.87 -5.07 22.09
C GLU A 157 -4.38 -5.11 20.65
N TRP A 158 -4.12 -4.04 19.91
CA TRP A 158 -4.32 -3.95 18.47
C TRP A 158 -3.08 -3.41 17.79
N THR A 159 -2.89 -3.80 16.54
CA THR A 159 -1.71 -3.45 15.74
C THR A 159 -2.12 -2.68 14.50
N VAL A 160 -1.51 -1.52 14.29
CA VAL A 160 -1.69 -0.67 13.10
C VAL A 160 -0.34 -0.47 12.41
N ARG A 161 -0.25 -0.77 11.11
CA ARG A 161 0.93 -0.51 10.29
C ARG A 161 0.77 0.83 9.56
N LEU A 162 1.62 1.79 9.90
CA LEU A 162 1.74 3.05 9.17
C LEU A 162 2.76 2.90 8.04
N GLN A 163 2.36 3.21 6.81
CA GLN A 163 3.25 3.39 5.66
C GLN A 163 3.26 4.87 5.28
N VAL A 164 4.45 5.40 5.01
CA VAL A 164 4.63 6.83 4.68
C VAL A 164 5.32 6.94 3.34
N PHE A 165 4.73 7.70 2.43
CA PHE A 165 5.21 7.87 1.07
C PHE A 165 5.40 9.36 0.77
N ASP A 166 6.43 9.69 -0.01
CA ASP A 166 6.49 11.01 -0.64
C ASP A 166 5.52 11.02 -1.84
N PRO A 167 4.96 12.19 -2.21
CA PRO A 167 4.23 12.31 -3.46
C PRO A 167 5.11 11.89 -4.64
N VAL A 168 4.53 11.14 -5.59
CA VAL A 168 5.25 10.76 -6.80
C VAL A 168 5.56 12.02 -7.63
N PRO A 169 6.77 12.15 -8.18
CA PRO A 169 7.10 13.24 -9.09
C PRO A 169 6.41 13.04 -10.44
N LYS A 170 6.27 14.12 -11.21
CA LYS A 170 5.77 14.03 -12.58
C LYS A 170 6.70 13.15 -13.43
N PRO A 171 6.19 12.09 -14.09
CA PRO A 171 7.01 11.27 -14.97
C PRO A 171 7.38 12.01 -16.25
N ASP A 172 8.48 11.58 -16.87
CA ASP A 172 8.90 12.02 -18.20
C ASP A 172 8.87 10.82 -19.15
N ILE A 173 8.11 10.92 -20.25
CA ILE A 173 8.09 9.88 -21.28
C ILE A 173 9.19 10.14 -22.29
N LYS A 174 10.21 9.27 -22.28
CA LYS A 174 11.27 9.26 -23.28
C LYS A 174 10.93 8.32 -24.43
N ILE A 175 11.25 8.79 -25.63
CA ILE A 175 11.07 8.04 -26.87
C ILE A 175 12.37 7.29 -27.14
N GLU A 176 12.42 6.02 -26.74
CA GLU A 176 13.62 5.18 -26.91
C GLU A 176 13.84 4.79 -28.38
N LYS A 177 12.74 4.47 -29.08
CA LYS A 177 12.80 4.11 -30.50
C LYS A 177 11.49 4.44 -31.20
N THR A 178 11.61 5.02 -32.38
CA THR A 178 10.56 5.08 -33.39
C THR A 178 11.08 4.46 -34.68
N ALA A 179 10.29 3.60 -35.30
CA ALA A 179 10.67 3.00 -36.57
C ALA A 179 9.44 2.87 -37.47
N LYS A 180 9.57 3.33 -38.71
CA LYS A 180 8.59 3.07 -39.76
C LYS A 180 8.82 1.67 -40.28
N VAL A 181 7.83 0.80 -40.15
CA VAL A 181 7.86 -0.56 -40.69
C VAL A 181 6.71 -0.64 -41.69
N GLU A 182 7.06 -0.60 -42.97
CA GLU A 182 6.11 -0.34 -44.06
C GLU A 182 5.42 1.02 -43.84
N ASP A 183 4.11 1.05 -43.64
CA ASP A 183 3.33 2.25 -43.30
C ASP A 183 3.00 2.36 -41.79
N ASP A 184 3.34 1.35 -40.99
CA ASP A 184 3.08 1.32 -39.56
C ASP A 184 4.21 1.98 -38.76
N CYS A 185 3.86 2.47 -37.57
CA CYS A 185 4.81 3.06 -36.63
C CYS A 185 5.07 2.12 -35.44
N TYR A 186 6.26 1.56 -35.36
CA TYR A 186 6.73 0.90 -34.14
C TYR A 186 7.25 1.94 -33.15
N LEU A 187 6.78 1.84 -31.90
CA LEU A 187 7.10 2.72 -30.79
C LEU A 187 7.66 1.92 -29.62
N LYS A 188 8.78 2.39 -29.08
CA LYS A 188 9.30 2.00 -27.76
C LYS A 188 9.43 3.24 -26.91
N LEU A 189 8.64 3.30 -25.85
CA LEU A 189 8.56 4.42 -24.91
C LEU A 189 9.03 3.96 -23.53
N SER A 190 9.77 4.82 -22.83
CA SER A 190 10.14 4.61 -21.44
C SER A 190 9.57 5.75 -20.59
N CYS A 191 9.03 5.40 -19.44
CA CYS A 191 8.49 6.33 -18.47
C CYS A 191 9.47 6.41 -17.31
N VAL A 192 10.09 7.58 -17.17
CA VAL A 192 11.21 7.79 -16.26
C VAL A 192 10.77 8.68 -15.12
N ILE A 193 11.08 8.25 -13.89
CA ILE A 193 11.03 9.08 -12.70
C ILE A 193 12.34 8.98 -11.92
N PRO A 194 12.67 9.96 -11.07
CA PRO A 194 13.88 9.94 -10.24
C PRO A 194 14.00 8.75 -9.26
N ASP A 195 12.90 8.08 -8.89
CA ASP A 195 12.88 7.03 -7.86
C ASP A 195 12.13 5.79 -8.36
N GLU A 196 12.70 4.59 -8.27
CA GLU A 196 12.24 3.42 -9.06
C GLU A 196 11.13 2.58 -8.39
N SER A 197 10.73 2.88 -7.15
CA SER A 197 9.76 2.06 -6.39
C SER A 197 8.31 2.55 -6.48
N VAL A 198 7.74 2.62 -7.69
CA VAL A 198 6.33 2.99 -7.92
C VAL A 198 5.63 1.99 -8.84
N ASN A 199 4.30 2.05 -8.87
CA ASN A 199 3.49 1.29 -9.82
C ASN A 199 3.35 2.06 -11.13
N TYR A 200 3.67 1.41 -12.25
CA TYR A 200 3.49 1.95 -13.59
C TYR A 200 2.20 1.42 -14.21
N THR A 201 1.47 2.28 -14.90
CA THR A 201 0.34 1.89 -15.73
C THR A 201 0.35 2.73 -17.01
N TRP A 202 0.40 2.04 -18.15
CA TRP A 202 0.26 2.69 -19.44
C TRP A 202 -1.20 2.67 -19.88
N TYR A 203 -1.64 3.78 -20.46
CA TYR A 203 -2.96 3.94 -21.06
C TYR A 203 -2.80 4.32 -22.54
N GLY A 204 -3.69 3.77 -23.37
CA GLY A 204 -3.95 4.25 -24.72
C GLY A 204 -5.43 4.58 -24.88
N ASP A 205 -5.87 4.86 -26.10
CA ASP A 205 -7.26 5.29 -26.37
C ASP A 205 -8.33 4.30 -25.90
N LYS A 206 -8.01 3.00 -25.86
CA LYS A 206 -8.93 1.92 -25.46
C LYS A 206 -8.87 1.59 -23.96
N GLY A 207 -8.13 2.39 -23.17
CA GLY A 207 -7.94 2.18 -21.74
C GLY A 207 -6.55 1.61 -21.40
N PRO A 208 -6.40 0.95 -20.24
CA PRO A 208 -5.10 0.48 -19.75
C PRO A 208 -4.56 -0.68 -20.58
N PHE A 209 -3.25 -0.68 -20.80
CA PHE A 209 -2.55 -1.82 -21.39
C PHE A 209 -2.53 -3.03 -20.44
N PRO A 210 -2.38 -4.26 -20.96
CA PRO A 210 -2.29 -5.47 -20.14
C PRO A 210 -1.21 -5.40 -19.06
N LYS A 211 -1.40 -6.16 -17.98
CA LYS A 211 -0.49 -6.13 -16.80
C LYS A 211 0.97 -6.47 -17.14
N GLU A 212 1.20 -7.17 -18.23
CA GLU A 212 2.54 -7.49 -18.76
C GLU A 212 3.36 -6.23 -19.09
N PHE A 213 2.70 -5.09 -19.34
CA PHE A 213 3.32 -3.79 -19.59
C PHE A 213 3.31 -2.87 -18.36
N GLN A 214 3.06 -3.38 -17.14
CA GLN A 214 3.19 -2.62 -15.89
C GLN A 214 4.66 -2.36 -15.49
N SER A 215 5.57 -2.42 -16.46
CA SER A 215 6.94 -1.94 -16.34
C SER A 215 7.00 -0.46 -16.77
N GLY A 216 8.11 0.22 -16.48
CA GLY A 216 8.34 1.57 -16.99
C GLY A 216 8.45 1.65 -18.53
N VAL A 217 8.37 0.53 -19.27
CA VAL A 217 8.55 0.50 -20.73
C VAL A 217 7.30 0.00 -21.45
N LEU A 218 6.93 0.70 -22.52
CA LEU A 218 5.85 0.31 -23.44
C LEU A 218 6.41 0.08 -24.84
N GLU A 219 6.16 -1.11 -25.40
CA GLU A 219 6.43 -1.43 -26.81
C GLU A 219 5.11 -1.69 -27.53
N THR A 220 4.85 -0.95 -28.60
CA THR A 220 3.58 -1.02 -29.33
C THR A 220 3.73 -0.56 -30.79
N THR A 221 2.73 -0.88 -31.61
CA THR A 221 2.68 -0.50 -33.03
C THR A 221 1.41 0.26 -33.32
N LEU A 222 1.54 1.48 -33.81
CA LEU A 222 0.45 2.30 -34.34
C LEU A 222 0.27 1.99 -35.83
N LYS A 223 -0.93 1.57 -36.24
CA LYS A 223 -1.21 1.19 -37.62
C LYS A 223 -1.43 2.41 -38.50
N SER A 224 -1.06 2.31 -39.78
CA SER A 224 -1.25 3.38 -40.76
C SER A 224 -2.71 3.83 -40.94
N GLN A 225 -3.64 2.90 -40.74
CA GLN A 225 -5.09 3.12 -40.84
C GLN A 225 -5.71 3.79 -39.60
N ASP A 226 -4.92 3.95 -38.53
CA ASP A 226 -5.38 4.57 -37.29
C ASP A 226 -5.26 6.10 -37.36
N TYR A 227 -6.06 6.80 -36.54
CA TYR A 227 -5.86 8.22 -36.28
C TYR A 227 -4.69 8.45 -35.33
N SER A 228 -4.33 9.71 -35.11
CA SER A 228 -3.37 10.10 -34.08
C SER A 228 -3.77 9.50 -32.73
N ARG A 229 -2.83 8.83 -32.07
CA ARG A 229 -3.03 8.17 -30.77
C ARG A 229 -2.15 8.76 -29.70
N CYS A 230 -2.66 8.78 -28.48
CA CYS A 230 -1.90 9.22 -27.31
C CYS A 230 -1.60 8.04 -26.39
N TYR A 231 -0.42 8.09 -25.80
CA TYR A 231 0.06 7.12 -24.83
C TYR A 231 0.37 7.87 -23.54
N THR A 232 -0.32 7.48 -22.48
CA THR A 232 -0.17 8.10 -21.17
C THR A 232 0.52 7.11 -20.24
N CYS A 233 1.64 7.52 -19.64
CA CYS A 233 2.22 6.80 -18.53
C CYS A 233 1.71 7.41 -17.24
N GLN A 234 1.13 6.58 -16.37
CA GLN A 234 0.77 6.94 -15.01
C GLN A 234 1.71 6.21 -14.04
N VAL A 235 2.34 6.98 -13.16
CA VAL A 235 3.10 6.48 -12.02
C VAL A 235 2.29 6.73 -10.75
N SER A 236 2.21 5.74 -9.87
CA SER A 236 1.44 5.89 -8.63
C SER A 236 2.05 5.14 -7.46
N ASN A 237 1.79 5.67 -6.27
CA ASN A 237 1.96 5.01 -4.99
C ASN A 237 0.61 5.09 -4.21
N PRO A 238 0.48 4.50 -3.02
CA PRO A 238 -0.82 4.47 -2.32
C PRO A 238 -1.42 5.82 -1.95
N VAL A 239 -0.66 6.93 -2.06
CA VAL A 239 -1.11 8.26 -1.62
C VAL A 239 -1.13 9.31 -2.75
N SER A 240 -0.54 9.01 -3.91
CA SER A 240 -0.39 9.97 -5.00
C SER A 240 -0.25 9.28 -6.36
N SER A 241 -0.67 9.98 -7.40
CA SER A 241 -0.54 9.53 -8.78
C SER A 241 -0.27 10.72 -9.68
N GLU A 242 0.70 10.57 -10.58
CA GLU A 242 1.04 11.55 -11.60
C GLU A 242 1.14 10.89 -12.96
N ASN A 243 1.01 11.68 -14.02
CA ASN A 243 1.09 11.15 -15.37
C ASN A 243 1.76 12.12 -16.36
N ASP A 244 2.16 11.54 -17.48
CA ASP A 244 2.61 12.27 -18.64
C ASP A 244 2.05 11.60 -19.90
N THR A 245 1.95 12.35 -21.01
CA THR A 245 1.29 11.88 -22.23
C THR A 245 1.99 12.36 -23.48
N VAL A 246 2.24 11.43 -24.40
CA VAL A 246 2.81 11.69 -25.72
C VAL A 246 1.89 11.17 -26.81
N CYS A 247 1.76 11.91 -27.90
CA CYS A 247 0.86 11.56 -28.99
C CYS A 247 1.62 11.40 -30.31
N PHE A 248 1.22 10.41 -31.11
CA PHE A 248 1.82 10.12 -32.41
C PHE A 248 0.75 10.05 -33.49
N SER A 249 1.01 10.67 -34.62
CA SER A 249 0.29 10.44 -35.88
C SER A 249 1.07 9.44 -36.74
N PRO A 250 0.38 8.59 -37.53
CA PRO A 250 1.06 7.77 -38.51
C PRO A 250 1.84 8.61 -39.52
N PRO A 251 2.98 8.13 -40.05
CA PRO A 251 3.58 6.83 -39.76
C PRO A 251 4.63 6.84 -38.63
N CYS A 252 4.83 7.95 -37.88
CA CYS A 252 5.63 8.08 -36.65
C CYS A 252 5.92 9.57 -36.34
N THR A 253 4.96 10.47 -36.57
CA THR A 253 5.12 11.90 -36.32
C THR A 253 4.68 12.22 -34.90
N LEU A 254 5.60 12.71 -34.08
CA LEU A 254 5.27 13.16 -32.72
C LEU A 254 4.40 14.41 -32.82
N VAL A 255 3.18 14.32 -32.28
CA VAL A 255 2.25 15.44 -32.13
C VAL A 255 2.56 16.06 -30.78
N ARG A 256 3.31 17.16 -30.77
CA ARG A 256 3.62 17.88 -29.55
C ARG A 256 2.32 18.45 -28.98
N SER A 257 1.96 18.11 -27.74
CA SER A 257 0.81 18.72 -27.06
C SER A 257 1.13 20.17 -26.75
N PHE A 258 0.62 21.08 -27.59
CA PHE A 258 0.76 22.54 -27.44
C PHE A 258 -0.18 23.12 -26.38
N ALA A 259 -0.58 22.36 -25.35
CA ALA A 259 -1.63 22.77 -24.42
C ALA A 259 -1.32 24.07 -23.64
N VAL A 260 -0.06 24.55 -23.64
CA VAL A 260 0.38 25.74 -22.88
C VAL A 260 0.70 26.97 -23.77
N GLU A 261 0.93 26.82 -25.08
CA GLU A 261 1.37 27.94 -25.93
C GLU A 261 0.23 28.82 -26.47
N TRP A 262 -0.97 28.26 -26.67
CA TRP A 262 -2.10 29.03 -27.22
C TRP A 262 -2.68 30.02 -26.21
N ILE A 263 -2.65 29.71 -24.90
CA ILE A 263 -3.10 30.62 -23.83
C ILE A 263 -2.20 31.87 -23.77
N ALA A 264 -0.88 31.68 -23.87
CA ALA A 264 0.06 32.80 -23.89
C ALA A 264 -0.14 33.68 -25.14
N SER A 265 -0.34 33.08 -26.32
CA SER A 265 -0.57 33.83 -27.55
C SER A 265 -1.90 34.61 -27.54
N TRP A 266 -2.98 34.04 -27.00
CA TRP A 266 -4.25 34.73 -26.85
C TRP A 266 -4.17 35.90 -25.86
N LEU A 267 -3.43 35.77 -24.75
CA LEU A 267 -3.25 36.85 -23.78
C LEU A 267 -2.44 38.03 -24.36
N VAL A 268 -1.42 37.74 -25.17
CA VAL A 268 -0.60 38.77 -25.84
C VAL A 268 -1.40 39.55 -26.88
N ILE A 269 -2.39 38.94 -27.53
CA ILE A 269 -3.21 39.60 -28.57
C ILE A 269 -4.42 40.34 -27.96
N THR A 270 -5.05 39.78 -26.93
CA THR A 270 -6.29 40.33 -26.35
C THR A 270 -6.06 41.49 -25.39
N VAL A 271 -4.97 41.49 -24.62
CA VAL A 271 -4.69 42.56 -23.65
C VAL A 271 -4.44 43.91 -24.35
N PRO A 272 -3.62 44.02 -25.41
CA PRO A 272 -3.39 45.29 -26.10
C PRO A 272 -4.61 45.78 -26.89
N THR A 273 -5.42 44.87 -27.42
CA THR A 273 -6.62 45.23 -28.20
C THR A 273 -7.75 45.76 -27.31
N ILE A 274 -7.95 45.16 -26.12
CA ILE A 274 -8.89 45.68 -25.12
C ILE A 274 -8.39 47.01 -24.55
N LEU A 275 -7.09 47.16 -24.29
CA LEU A 275 -6.52 48.44 -23.87
C LEU A 275 -6.73 49.52 -24.95
N GLY A 276 -6.49 49.20 -26.22
CA GLY A 276 -6.69 50.14 -27.33
C GLY A 276 -8.13 50.62 -27.47
N LEU A 277 -9.11 49.74 -27.27
CA LEU A 277 -10.54 50.07 -27.32
C LEU A 277 -11.04 50.87 -26.11
N LEU A 278 -10.38 50.77 -24.95
CA LEU A 278 -10.73 51.53 -23.74
C LEU A 278 -10.16 52.96 -23.74
N PHE A 279 -9.16 53.24 -24.57
CA PHE A 279 -8.47 54.53 -24.65
C PHE A 279 -8.76 55.33 -25.94
N THR A 280 -9.74 54.90 -26.74
CA THR A 280 -10.35 55.65 -27.86
C THR A 280 -11.78 56.06 -27.53
#